data_AF-A0A535CM33-F1
#
_entry.id   AF-A0A535CM33-F1
#
_cell.length_a   1.000
_cell.length_b   1.000
_cell.length_c   1.000
_cell.angle_alpha   90.00
_cell.angle_beta   90.00
_cell.angle_gamma   90.00
#
_symmetry.space_group_name_H-M   'P 1'
#
loop_
_entity.id
_entity.type
_entity.pdbx_description
1 polymer ?
#
loop_
_entity_poly.entity_id
_entity_poly.type
_entity_poly.pdbx_seq_one_letter_code
_entity_poly.pdbx_strand_id
1 'polypeptide(L)'
;MAFLAAAALAIGGCASPGASTSTGASTSPAATNALLDEAMGLLQKAEQHTTTWDGPTSGPKAQTGKLVVYVAQDMRNGGVLGVSKGVQEAAAAIGWQLKIIDGLGTVNGRVAAINQAVALKPAGIILGSVDAQEEAAPIRAAAQAGIKIVGWHSAAAAGPVSDPPIVTNVTTEATGVAKVAAAFAIQQTHNAAGAVIFWQSGDAIGIKKAETMRSVIQACSGCTVLDYVNTPLAETSTRMPGETSSLLQRFGNKWTIGLGINDLYFDFASPALQSAGVPTSGPPQFISAGDGSVAAFQRVRSGQYQIATVAEPLNEAGWQLIDELNRAIAGEAPSGYVAPVHIVTKDNIQFDGGPNNLYDPDNGYRDQYKKIWGVS
;
A
#
# COMPACT_ATOMS: atom_id res chain seq x y z
N MET A 1 49.43 60.67 -31.03
CA MET A 1 48.67 61.91 -30.71
C MET A 1 47.67 61.55 -29.62
N ALA A 2 47.94 62.06 -28.42
CA ALA A 2 47.33 61.64 -27.17
C ALA A 2 45.97 62.32 -26.96
N PHE A 3 44.97 61.55 -26.54
CA PHE A 3 43.72 62.07 -25.98
C PHE A 3 43.78 61.98 -24.45
N LEU A 4 43.57 63.13 -23.80
CA LEU A 4 43.52 63.29 -22.35
C LEU A 4 42.28 62.58 -21.76
N ALA A 5 42.50 61.89 -20.65
CA ALA A 5 41.51 61.24 -19.83
C ALA A 5 40.75 62.25 -18.93
N ALA A 6 39.43 62.06 -18.83
CA ALA A 6 38.57 62.74 -17.86
C ALA A 6 38.50 61.91 -16.57
N ALA A 7 38.71 62.58 -15.44
CA ALA A 7 38.50 62.02 -14.10
C ALA A 7 37.20 62.60 -13.51
N ALA A 8 36.25 61.74 -13.15
CA ALA A 8 35.13 62.06 -12.29
C ALA A 8 35.02 60.99 -11.20
N LEU A 9 35.29 61.39 -9.95
CA LEU A 9 35.07 60.60 -8.75
C LEU A 9 33.57 60.48 -8.48
N ALA A 10 33.05 59.25 -8.42
CA ALA A 10 31.78 58.92 -7.78
C ALA A 10 32.04 57.89 -6.68
N ILE A 11 31.66 58.26 -5.46
CA ILE A 11 31.80 57.45 -4.24
C ILE A 11 30.66 56.43 -4.24
N GLY A 12 30.96 55.17 -4.58
CA GLY A 12 30.02 54.05 -4.54
C GLY A 12 30.20 53.23 -3.27
N GLY A 13 29.13 53.09 -2.49
CA GLY A 13 29.09 52.39 -1.21
C GLY A 13 29.38 50.89 -1.30
N CYS A 14 30.00 50.37 -0.24
CA CYS A 14 30.19 48.94 -0.03
C CYS A 14 28.84 48.22 0.13
N ALA A 15 28.53 47.30 -0.77
CA ALA A 15 27.53 46.26 -0.56
C ALA A 15 28.22 44.90 -0.69
N SER A 16 28.31 44.18 0.42
CA SER A 16 28.82 42.81 0.47
C SER A 16 27.82 41.83 -0.18
N PRO A 17 28.29 40.75 -0.84
CA PRO A 17 27.38 39.76 -1.44
C PRO A 17 26.70 38.92 -0.35
N GLY A 18 25.37 38.97 -0.33
CA GLY A 18 24.54 38.16 0.56
C GLY A 18 24.65 36.69 0.22
N ALA A 19 25.10 35.89 1.20
CA ALA A 19 25.03 34.44 1.15
C ALA A 19 23.56 34.00 1.16
N SER A 20 23.14 33.30 0.11
CA SER A 20 21.83 32.64 0.03
C SER A 20 21.84 31.44 0.98
N THR A 21 21.41 31.65 2.22
CA THR A 21 21.12 30.55 3.16
C THR A 21 19.88 29.82 2.68
N SER A 22 20.06 28.59 2.21
CA SER A 22 18.99 27.61 2.02
C SER A 22 18.33 27.34 3.37
N THR A 23 17.10 27.82 3.56
CA THR A 23 16.25 27.46 4.70
C THR A 23 15.85 26.00 4.56
N GLY A 24 16.59 25.11 5.21
CA GLY A 24 16.09 23.79 5.58
C GLY A 24 14.89 24.01 6.51
N ALA A 25 13.75 23.46 6.16
CA ALA A 25 12.55 23.54 6.98
C ALA A 25 12.80 22.88 8.34
N SER A 26 12.96 23.69 9.39
CA SER A 26 13.02 23.23 10.76
C SER A 26 11.60 22.91 11.25
N THR A 27 11.29 21.62 11.36
CA THR A 27 10.06 21.14 12.00
C THR A 27 10.09 21.49 13.49
N SER A 28 9.05 22.17 13.99
CA SER A 28 8.93 22.54 15.40
C SER A 28 8.71 21.29 16.28
N PRO A 29 9.26 21.22 17.51
CA PRO A 29 9.02 20.12 18.46
C PRO A 29 7.54 19.80 18.69
N ALA A 30 6.66 20.80 18.60
CA ALA A 30 5.22 20.61 18.75
C ALA A 30 4.58 19.80 17.60
N ALA A 31 5.07 19.98 16.37
CA ALA A 31 4.57 19.24 15.20
C ALA A 31 5.03 17.77 15.22
N THR A 32 6.23 17.53 15.75
CA THR A 32 6.79 16.18 15.94
C THR A 32 5.98 15.37 16.95
N ASN A 33 5.63 15.96 18.10
CA ASN A 33 4.80 15.30 19.11
C ASN A 33 3.40 14.99 18.57
N ALA A 34 2.79 15.91 17.81
CA ALA A 34 1.47 15.69 17.23
C ALA A 34 1.41 14.51 16.25
N LEU A 35 2.44 14.33 15.40
CA LEU A 35 2.51 13.19 14.47
C LEU A 35 2.61 11.85 15.23
N LEU A 36 3.42 11.81 16.29
CA LEU A 36 3.59 10.59 17.09
C LEU A 36 2.31 10.26 17.86
N ASP A 37 1.67 11.25 18.49
CA ASP A 37 0.41 11.09 19.21
C ASP A 37 -0.71 10.61 18.26
N GLU A 38 -0.79 11.17 17.05
CA GLU A 38 -1.73 10.73 16.03
C GLU A 38 -1.47 9.27 15.63
N ALA A 39 -0.22 8.90 15.37
CA ALA A 39 0.14 7.54 14.96
C ALA A 39 -0.16 6.51 16.07
N MET A 40 0.12 6.83 17.33
CA MET A 40 -0.22 5.99 18.48
C MET A 40 -1.74 5.88 18.69
N GLY A 41 -2.49 6.97 18.49
CA GLY A 41 -3.95 6.94 18.56
C GLY A 41 -4.58 6.11 17.44
N LEU A 42 -3.99 6.12 16.24
CA LEU A 42 -4.41 5.23 15.14
C LEU A 42 -4.09 3.77 15.45
N LEU A 43 -2.92 3.47 16.03
CA LEU A 43 -2.55 2.12 16.42
C LEU A 43 -3.57 1.50 17.39
N GLN A 44 -3.96 2.23 18.45
CA GLN A 44 -4.95 1.75 19.43
C GLN A 44 -6.30 1.38 18.79
N LYS A 45 -6.71 2.11 17.74
CA LYS A 45 -7.92 1.81 16.97
C LYS A 45 -7.72 0.60 16.05
N ALA A 46 -6.56 0.53 15.38
CA ALA A 46 -6.25 -0.53 14.43
C ALA A 46 -6.10 -1.91 15.09
N GLU A 47 -5.83 -1.98 16.39
CA GLU A 47 -5.77 -3.23 17.14
C GLU A 47 -7.15 -3.82 17.47
N GLN A 48 -8.23 -3.03 17.33
CA GLN A 48 -9.58 -3.45 17.68
C GLN A 48 -10.16 -4.44 16.65
N HIS A 49 -10.93 -5.40 17.16
CA HIS A 49 -11.68 -6.37 16.37
C HIS A 49 -12.88 -5.70 15.69
N THR A 50 -13.07 -5.95 14.38
CA THR A 50 -14.16 -5.37 13.58
C THR A 50 -15.31 -6.37 13.40
N THR A 51 -16.39 -6.21 14.16
CA THR A 51 -17.55 -7.12 14.09
C THR A 51 -18.80 -6.51 13.45
N THR A 52 -18.74 -5.24 13.03
CA THR A 52 -19.91 -4.50 12.55
C THR A 52 -19.63 -3.94 11.16
N TRP A 53 -20.53 -4.21 10.22
CA TRP A 53 -20.47 -3.61 8.88
C TRP A 53 -20.73 -2.10 8.96
N ASP A 54 -19.80 -1.32 8.43
CA ASP A 54 -19.85 0.14 8.35
C ASP A 54 -19.87 0.68 6.90
N GLY A 55 -19.90 -0.22 5.92
CA GLY A 55 -19.97 0.12 4.51
C GLY A 55 -21.39 0.35 3.97
N PRO A 56 -21.56 0.34 2.63
CA PRO A 56 -22.84 0.63 2.00
C PRO A 56 -23.93 -0.37 2.42
N THR A 57 -25.16 0.15 2.57
CA THR A 57 -26.37 -0.65 2.86
C THR A 57 -27.41 -0.56 1.74
N SER A 58 -27.13 0.24 0.71
CA SER A 58 -27.96 0.46 -0.46
C SER A 58 -27.08 0.59 -1.71
N GLY A 59 -27.67 0.39 -2.88
CA GLY A 59 -27.00 0.41 -4.17
C GLY A 59 -27.87 -0.26 -5.24
N PRO A 60 -27.34 -0.41 -6.47
CA PRO A 60 -28.11 -0.95 -7.56
C PRO A 60 -28.29 -2.46 -7.40
N LYS A 61 -29.40 -2.97 -7.93
CA LYS A 61 -29.55 -4.41 -8.15
C LYS A 61 -28.47 -4.93 -9.10
N ALA A 62 -28.18 -6.22 -8.99
CA ALA A 62 -27.20 -6.89 -9.86
C ALA A 62 -27.51 -6.60 -11.34
N GLN A 63 -26.56 -6.00 -12.06
CA GLN A 63 -26.64 -5.93 -13.52
C GLN A 63 -26.46 -7.35 -14.08
N THR A 64 -27.22 -7.74 -15.10
CA THR A 64 -27.28 -9.14 -15.51
C THR A 64 -26.12 -9.55 -16.44
N GLY A 65 -25.54 -10.72 -16.18
CA GLY A 65 -24.70 -11.48 -17.13
C GLY A 65 -23.48 -10.75 -17.69
N LYS A 66 -22.81 -9.93 -16.88
CA LYS A 66 -21.65 -9.15 -17.33
C LYS A 66 -20.39 -9.99 -17.40
N LEU A 67 -19.53 -9.68 -18.36
CA LEU A 67 -18.13 -10.09 -18.38
C LEU A 67 -17.28 -8.99 -17.75
N VAL A 68 -16.45 -9.35 -16.78
CA VAL A 68 -15.45 -8.47 -16.19
C VAL A 68 -14.07 -9.11 -16.24
N VAL A 69 -13.04 -8.27 -16.30
CA VAL A 69 -11.64 -8.73 -16.36
C VAL A 69 -10.85 -8.12 -15.21
N TYR A 70 -10.25 -8.97 -14.39
CA TYR A 70 -9.24 -8.55 -13.41
C TYR A 70 -7.87 -8.57 -14.06
N VAL A 71 -7.21 -7.42 -14.11
CA VAL A 71 -5.84 -7.27 -14.60
C VAL A 71 -4.93 -7.10 -13.40
N ALA A 72 -4.11 -8.10 -13.12
CA ALA A 72 -3.19 -8.13 -11.98
C ALA A 72 -1.88 -7.41 -12.31
N GLN A 73 -1.29 -6.73 -11.33
CA GLN A 73 0.09 -6.24 -11.42
C GLN A 73 1.08 -7.41 -11.47
N ASP A 74 0.97 -8.33 -10.51
CA ASP A 74 1.78 -9.54 -10.40
C ASP A 74 1.05 -10.56 -9.51
N MET A 75 0.68 -11.72 -10.07
CA MET A 75 0.00 -12.77 -9.30
C MET A 75 0.90 -13.47 -8.28
N ARG A 76 2.21 -13.19 -8.27
CA ARG A 76 3.14 -13.64 -7.22
C ARG A 76 3.02 -12.82 -5.94
N ASN A 77 2.42 -11.62 -6.01
CA ASN A 77 2.12 -10.81 -4.83
C ASN A 77 0.88 -11.36 -4.11
N GLY A 78 1.04 -11.74 -2.84
CA GLY A 78 -0.03 -12.30 -2.02
C GLY A 78 -1.25 -11.39 -1.84
N GLY A 79 -1.06 -10.06 -1.83
CA GLY A 79 -2.16 -9.08 -1.76
C GLY A 79 -3.02 -9.08 -3.01
N VAL A 80 -2.38 -8.91 -4.16
CA VAL A 80 -3.01 -8.96 -5.51
C VAL A 80 -3.74 -10.29 -5.70
N LEU A 81 -3.10 -11.40 -5.35
CA LEU A 81 -3.72 -12.71 -5.39
C LEU A 81 -4.94 -12.81 -4.46
N GLY A 82 -4.87 -12.28 -3.23
CA GLY A 82 -5.97 -12.27 -2.27
C GLY A 82 -7.20 -11.52 -2.80
N VAL A 83 -7.00 -10.31 -3.32
CA VAL A 83 -8.08 -9.51 -3.92
C VAL A 83 -8.71 -10.22 -5.11
N SER A 84 -7.90 -10.85 -5.97
CA SER A 84 -8.43 -11.61 -7.11
C SER A 84 -9.38 -12.74 -6.69
N LYS A 85 -9.14 -13.37 -5.53
CA LYS A 85 -10.03 -14.40 -4.95
C LYS A 85 -11.33 -13.79 -4.44
N GLY A 86 -11.27 -12.65 -3.77
CA GLY A 86 -12.46 -11.89 -3.38
C GLY A 86 -13.31 -11.47 -4.58
N VAL A 87 -12.67 -10.96 -5.64
CA VAL A 87 -13.33 -10.62 -6.91
C VAL A 87 -13.97 -11.86 -7.54
N GLN A 88 -13.28 -13.01 -7.53
CA GLN A 88 -13.81 -14.27 -8.03
C GLN A 88 -15.05 -14.73 -7.26
N GLU A 89 -14.99 -14.67 -5.93
CA GLU A 89 -16.12 -15.00 -5.06
C GLU A 89 -17.33 -14.10 -5.33
N ALA A 90 -17.10 -12.79 -5.34
CA ALA A 90 -18.14 -11.78 -5.57
C ALA A 90 -18.75 -11.85 -6.99
N ALA A 91 -17.91 -12.08 -8.01
CA ALA A 91 -18.37 -12.27 -9.39
C ALA A 91 -19.29 -13.49 -9.50
N ALA A 92 -18.97 -14.60 -8.81
CA ALA A 92 -19.84 -15.76 -8.76
C ALA A 92 -21.17 -15.44 -8.04
N ALA A 93 -21.13 -14.73 -6.91
CA ALA A 93 -22.31 -14.37 -6.15
C ALA A 93 -23.27 -13.44 -6.90
N ILE A 94 -22.74 -12.43 -7.63
CA ILE A 94 -23.56 -11.50 -8.42
C ILE A 94 -24.02 -12.09 -9.78
N GLY A 95 -23.47 -13.24 -10.18
CA GLY A 95 -23.81 -13.93 -11.43
C GLY A 95 -23.08 -13.41 -12.67
N TRP A 96 -21.83 -12.97 -12.52
CA TRP A 96 -20.97 -12.45 -13.60
C TRP A 96 -19.90 -13.47 -14.01
N GLN A 97 -19.37 -13.28 -15.22
CA GLN A 97 -18.20 -13.99 -15.70
C GLN A 97 -16.93 -13.19 -15.40
N LEU A 98 -15.92 -13.85 -14.84
CA LEU A 98 -14.62 -13.26 -14.56
C LEU A 98 -13.53 -13.88 -15.45
N LYS A 99 -12.64 -13.03 -15.97
CA LYS A 99 -11.34 -13.43 -16.49
C LYS A 99 -10.24 -12.74 -15.68
N ILE A 100 -9.18 -13.48 -15.35
CA ILE A 100 -7.99 -12.95 -14.68
C ILE A 100 -6.85 -12.96 -15.68
N ILE A 101 -6.14 -11.85 -15.82
CA ILE A 101 -4.96 -11.71 -16.69
C ILE A 101 -3.81 -11.17 -15.85
N ASP A 102 -2.69 -11.87 -15.86
CA ASP A 102 -1.50 -11.51 -15.08
C ASP A 102 -0.59 -10.55 -15.86
N GLY A 103 -0.22 -9.44 -15.22
CA GLY A 103 0.76 -8.46 -15.71
C GLY A 103 2.21 -8.85 -15.48
N LEU A 104 2.47 -9.98 -14.79
CA LEU A 104 3.79 -10.60 -14.61
C LEU A 104 4.82 -9.72 -13.89
N GLY A 105 4.38 -8.69 -13.18
CA GLY A 105 5.24 -7.78 -12.43
C GLY A 105 6.09 -6.84 -13.29
N THR A 106 5.75 -6.66 -14.58
CA THR A 106 6.49 -5.76 -15.48
C THR A 106 5.54 -4.78 -16.17
N VAL A 107 6.04 -3.57 -16.49
CA VAL A 107 5.27 -2.56 -17.24
C VAL A 107 4.72 -3.13 -18.55
N ASN A 108 5.59 -3.78 -19.33
CA ASN A 108 5.20 -4.37 -20.62
C ASN A 108 4.15 -5.47 -20.44
N GLY A 109 4.26 -6.30 -19.40
CA GLY A 109 3.28 -7.33 -19.09
C GLY A 109 1.93 -6.74 -18.70
N ARG A 110 1.89 -5.70 -17.87
CA ARG A 110 0.65 -4.98 -17.51
C ARG A 110 0.00 -4.31 -18.71
N VAL A 111 0.77 -3.63 -19.55
CA VAL A 111 0.27 -3.04 -20.80
C VAL A 111 -0.33 -4.11 -21.72
N ALA A 112 0.35 -5.25 -21.90
CA ALA A 112 -0.16 -6.37 -22.68
C ALA A 112 -1.45 -6.96 -22.08
N ALA A 113 -1.51 -7.10 -20.76
CA ALA A 113 -2.68 -7.60 -20.04
C ALA A 113 -3.89 -6.68 -20.19
N ILE A 114 -3.72 -5.36 -20.08
CA ILE A 114 -4.81 -4.40 -20.32
C ILE A 114 -5.27 -4.48 -21.78
N ASN A 115 -4.36 -4.54 -22.75
CA ASN A 115 -4.73 -4.66 -24.16
C ASN A 115 -5.51 -5.94 -24.46
N GLN A 116 -5.12 -7.07 -23.85
CA GLN A 116 -5.86 -8.33 -23.94
C GLN A 116 -7.24 -8.20 -23.29
N ALA A 117 -7.34 -7.55 -22.13
CA ALA A 117 -8.62 -7.29 -21.46
C ALA A 117 -9.55 -6.46 -22.35
N VAL A 118 -9.06 -5.39 -22.98
CA VAL A 118 -9.82 -4.54 -23.90
C VAL A 118 -10.33 -5.34 -25.11
N ALA A 119 -9.51 -6.25 -25.66
CA ALA A 119 -9.90 -7.08 -26.79
C ALA A 119 -11.09 -8.02 -26.49
N LEU A 120 -11.29 -8.38 -25.22
CA LEU A 120 -12.45 -9.17 -24.76
C LEU A 120 -13.76 -8.35 -24.72
N LYS A 121 -13.68 -7.01 -24.87
CA LYS A 121 -14.82 -6.07 -24.78
C LYS A 121 -15.70 -6.29 -23.54
N PRO A 122 -15.11 -6.35 -22.33
CA PRO A 122 -15.86 -6.59 -21.11
C PRO A 122 -16.74 -5.37 -20.77
N ALA A 123 -17.72 -5.59 -19.88
CA ALA A 123 -18.47 -4.49 -19.28
C ALA A 123 -17.58 -3.64 -18.35
N GLY A 124 -16.54 -4.27 -17.78
CA GLY A 124 -15.59 -3.57 -16.94
C GLY A 124 -14.25 -4.28 -16.74
N ILE A 125 -13.25 -3.49 -16.36
CA ILE A 125 -11.91 -3.93 -15.97
C ILE A 125 -11.69 -3.55 -14.51
N ILE A 126 -11.15 -4.48 -13.75
CA ILE A 126 -10.68 -4.29 -12.38
C ILE A 126 -9.15 -4.31 -12.43
N LEU A 127 -8.52 -3.20 -12.06
CA LEU A 127 -7.07 -3.09 -11.96
C LEU A 127 -6.61 -3.52 -10.57
N GLY A 128 -5.77 -4.54 -10.47
CA GLY A 128 -5.22 -5.03 -9.20
C GLY A 128 -3.77 -4.58 -9.02
N SER A 129 -3.57 -3.48 -8.27
CA SER A 129 -2.27 -2.82 -8.05
C SER A 129 -1.53 -2.37 -9.33
N VAL A 130 -2.24 -2.23 -10.44
CA VAL A 130 -1.72 -1.61 -11.68
C VAL A 130 -1.73 -0.10 -11.47
N ASP A 131 -0.59 0.58 -11.58
CA ASP A 131 -0.49 2.02 -11.31
C ASP A 131 -1.15 2.81 -12.44
N ALA A 132 -2.07 3.70 -12.06
CA ALA A 132 -2.85 4.46 -13.03
C ALA A 132 -1.96 5.36 -13.91
N GLN A 133 -0.91 5.96 -13.36
CA GLN A 133 -0.08 6.90 -14.13
C GLN A 133 0.91 6.16 -15.02
N GLU A 134 1.51 5.07 -14.52
CA GLU A 134 2.43 4.23 -15.29
C GLU A 134 1.74 3.59 -16.50
N GLU A 135 0.48 3.14 -16.33
CA GLU A 135 -0.35 2.55 -17.38
C GLU A 135 -1.38 3.52 -17.99
N ALA A 136 -1.14 4.84 -17.93
CA ALA A 136 -2.15 5.83 -18.32
C ALA A 136 -2.66 5.68 -19.77
N ALA A 137 -1.77 5.38 -20.73
CA ALA A 137 -2.15 5.24 -22.13
C ALA A 137 -3.16 4.09 -22.40
N PRO A 138 -2.89 2.84 -22.01
CA PRO A 138 -3.86 1.75 -22.20
C PRO A 138 -5.13 1.92 -21.34
N ILE A 139 -5.06 2.52 -20.16
CA ILE A 139 -6.26 2.81 -19.34
C ILE A 139 -7.17 3.82 -20.04
N ARG A 140 -6.62 4.91 -20.60
CA ARG A 140 -7.40 5.87 -21.42
C ARG A 140 -8.05 5.17 -22.62
N ALA A 141 -7.32 4.32 -23.32
CA ALA A 141 -7.85 3.57 -24.47
C ALA A 141 -9.02 2.65 -24.08
N ALA A 142 -8.91 1.96 -22.94
CA ALA A 142 -9.98 1.13 -22.40
C ALA A 142 -11.23 1.96 -22.06
N ALA A 143 -11.06 3.12 -21.42
CA ALA A 143 -12.16 4.00 -21.10
C ALA A 143 -12.81 4.62 -22.34
N GLN A 144 -12.02 5.00 -23.36
CA GLN A 144 -12.52 5.47 -24.66
C GLN A 144 -13.34 4.40 -25.40
N ALA A 145 -13.06 3.12 -25.16
CA ALA A 145 -13.86 2.00 -25.65
C ALA A 145 -15.17 1.78 -24.87
N GLY A 146 -15.47 2.63 -23.87
CA GLY A 146 -16.68 2.56 -23.05
C GLY A 146 -16.61 1.54 -21.90
N ILE A 147 -15.45 0.95 -21.64
CA ILE A 147 -15.24 -0.02 -20.57
C ILE A 147 -15.17 0.72 -19.23
N LYS A 148 -15.93 0.25 -18.23
CA LYS A 148 -15.86 0.80 -16.86
C LYS A 148 -14.61 0.29 -16.15
N ILE A 149 -13.86 1.17 -15.50
CA ILE A 149 -12.59 0.81 -14.86
C ILE A 149 -12.68 1.15 -13.38
N VAL A 150 -12.46 0.17 -12.52
CA VAL A 150 -12.23 0.36 -11.08
C VAL A 150 -10.85 -0.19 -10.75
N GLY A 151 -10.23 0.31 -9.69
CA GLY A 151 -8.89 -0.15 -9.27
C GLY A 151 -8.87 -0.51 -7.80
N TRP A 152 -8.02 -1.46 -7.43
CA TRP A 152 -7.53 -1.64 -6.07
C TRP A 152 -6.06 -1.27 -6.06
N HIS A 153 -5.65 -0.33 -5.21
CA HIS A 153 -4.27 0.19 -5.17
C HIS A 153 -3.75 0.68 -6.52
N SER A 154 -4.61 1.23 -7.38
CA SER A 154 -4.20 1.85 -8.64
C SER A 154 -3.79 3.31 -8.50
N ALA A 155 -4.07 3.92 -7.35
CA ALA A 155 -3.66 5.27 -6.99
C ALA A 155 -3.42 5.36 -5.47
N ALA A 156 -2.76 6.43 -5.03
CA ALA A 156 -2.43 6.63 -3.61
C ALA A 156 -3.65 6.97 -2.72
N ALA A 157 -4.68 7.59 -3.30
CA ALA A 157 -5.90 7.98 -2.58
C ALA A 157 -7.09 7.13 -3.01
N ALA A 158 -8.03 6.90 -2.09
CA ALA A 158 -9.31 6.29 -2.42
C ALA A 158 -10.21 7.25 -3.21
N GLY A 159 -11.13 6.71 -3.99
CA GLY A 159 -12.10 7.48 -4.78
C GLY A 159 -11.72 7.65 -6.25
N PRO A 160 -12.43 8.51 -7.00
CA PRO A 160 -12.30 8.63 -8.45
C PRO A 160 -10.93 9.18 -8.88
N VAL A 161 -10.42 8.68 -10.01
CA VAL A 161 -9.24 9.23 -10.70
C VAL A 161 -9.70 9.84 -12.02
N SER A 162 -9.34 11.10 -12.26
CA SER A 162 -9.78 11.83 -13.46
C SER A 162 -8.96 11.50 -14.70
N ASP A 163 -7.63 11.41 -14.55
CA ASP A 163 -6.72 11.11 -15.66
C ASP A 163 -5.56 10.19 -15.21
N PRO A 164 -5.43 8.97 -15.76
CA PRO A 164 -6.42 8.33 -16.62
C PRO A 164 -7.74 8.06 -15.85
N PRO A 165 -8.88 7.94 -16.55
CA PRO A 165 -10.17 7.77 -15.89
C PRO A 165 -10.29 6.40 -15.22
N ILE A 166 -10.46 6.41 -13.90
CA ILE A 166 -10.86 5.28 -13.08
C ILE A 166 -12.07 5.73 -12.25
N VAL A 167 -13.17 4.98 -12.34
CA VAL A 167 -14.44 5.29 -11.66
C VAL A 167 -14.20 5.49 -10.16
N THR A 168 -13.49 4.56 -9.55
CA THR A 168 -13.04 4.66 -8.16
C THR A 168 -11.86 3.73 -7.93
N ASN A 169 -10.92 4.20 -7.11
CA ASN A 169 -9.84 3.43 -6.54
C ASN A 169 -10.24 3.00 -5.12
N VAL A 170 -10.29 1.70 -4.89
CA VAL A 170 -10.47 1.06 -3.60
C VAL A 170 -9.10 0.87 -2.97
N THR A 171 -8.91 1.40 -1.77
CA THR A 171 -7.68 1.25 -0.98
C THR A 171 -8.00 1.60 0.46
N THR A 172 -7.23 1.05 1.40
CA THR A 172 -7.09 1.66 2.73
C THR A 172 -6.29 2.96 2.64
N GLU A 173 -6.39 3.83 3.66
CA GLU A 173 -5.66 5.09 3.68
C GLU A 173 -4.17 4.84 3.92
N ALA A 174 -3.35 5.07 2.90
CA ALA A 174 -1.94 4.71 2.87
C ALA A 174 -1.13 5.31 4.02
N THR A 175 -1.44 6.55 4.44
CA THR A 175 -0.72 7.18 5.56
C THR A 175 -1.09 6.58 6.90
N GLY A 176 -2.34 6.20 7.11
CA GLY A 176 -2.84 5.53 8.30
C GLY A 176 -2.19 4.16 8.45
N VAL A 177 -2.13 3.38 7.36
CA VAL A 177 -1.43 2.09 7.32
C VAL A 177 0.04 2.24 7.73
N ALA A 178 0.74 3.22 7.15
CA ALA A 178 2.14 3.48 7.46
C ALA A 178 2.36 4.02 8.88
N LYS A 179 1.48 4.90 9.38
CA LYS A 179 1.51 5.41 10.76
C LYS A 179 1.35 4.28 11.76
N VAL A 180 0.39 3.39 11.54
CA VAL A 180 0.14 2.23 12.42
C VAL A 180 1.35 1.30 12.46
N ALA A 181 1.94 0.95 11.30
CA ALA A 181 3.14 0.11 11.25
C ALA A 181 4.34 0.73 11.99
N ALA A 182 4.60 2.03 11.78
CA ALA A 182 5.70 2.72 12.43
C ALA A 182 5.45 2.95 13.93
N ALA A 183 4.22 3.27 14.34
CA ALA A 183 3.83 3.39 15.75
C ALA A 183 4.02 2.05 16.48
N PHE A 184 3.62 0.94 15.86
CA PHE A 184 3.81 -0.39 16.44
C PHE A 184 5.29 -0.72 16.61
N ALA A 185 6.15 -0.34 15.65
CA ALA A 185 7.61 -0.49 15.79
C ALA A 185 8.17 0.31 16.97
N ILE A 186 7.71 1.55 17.15
CA ILE A 186 8.12 2.42 18.28
C ILE A 186 7.67 1.82 19.61
N GLN A 187 6.42 1.36 19.71
CA GLN A 187 5.87 0.71 20.91
C GLN A 187 6.65 -0.56 21.26
N GLN A 188 6.88 -1.44 20.29
CA GLN A 188 7.55 -2.72 20.50
C GLN A 188 9.01 -2.57 20.92
N THR A 189 9.68 -1.52 20.46
CA THR A 189 11.08 -1.24 20.79
C THR A 189 11.24 -0.31 21.98
N HIS A 190 10.15 0.03 22.68
CA HIS A 190 10.15 0.98 23.80
C HIS A 190 10.84 2.31 23.46
N ASN A 191 10.46 2.89 22.30
CA ASN A 191 11.01 4.13 21.75
C ASN A 191 12.51 4.08 21.38
N ALA A 192 13.05 2.90 21.08
CA ALA A 192 14.47 2.70 20.77
C ALA A 192 14.70 2.00 19.42
N ALA A 193 13.80 2.18 18.44
CA ALA A 193 13.88 1.49 17.16
C ALA A 193 15.12 1.90 16.36
N GLY A 194 15.97 0.93 15.99
CA GLY A 194 16.90 1.04 14.86
C GLY A 194 16.26 0.43 13.61
N ALA A 195 15.63 1.28 12.80
CA ALA A 195 14.76 0.86 11.72
C ALA A 195 15.45 0.88 10.35
N VAL A 196 15.30 -0.20 9.59
CA VAL A 196 15.51 -0.19 8.13
C VAL A 196 14.16 -0.20 7.46
N ILE A 197 13.94 0.68 6.48
CA ILE A 197 12.66 0.78 5.75
C ILE A 197 12.85 0.30 4.30
N PHE A 198 12.07 -0.69 3.89
CA PHE A 198 12.03 -1.25 2.54
C PHE A 198 10.85 -0.68 1.75
N TRP A 199 11.13 -0.16 0.56
CA TRP A 199 10.16 0.51 -0.29
C TRP A 199 10.51 0.35 -1.77
N GLN A 200 9.61 0.81 -2.65
CA GLN A 200 9.89 0.91 -4.08
C GLN A 200 9.51 2.27 -4.63
N SER A 201 10.25 2.73 -5.64
CA SER A 201 9.99 4.02 -6.32
C SER A 201 9.04 3.92 -7.52
N GLY A 202 8.53 2.72 -7.83
CA GLY A 202 7.73 2.46 -9.02
C GLY A 202 6.29 2.99 -8.97
N ASP A 203 5.76 3.26 -7.77
CA ASP A 203 4.37 3.68 -7.60
C ASP A 203 4.21 4.71 -6.47
N ALA A 204 3.16 5.52 -6.57
CA ALA A 204 2.94 6.64 -5.64
C ALA A 204 2.56 6.17 -4.23
N ILE A 205 1.89 5.03 -4.09
CA ILE A 205 1.44 4.55 -2.79
C ILE A 205 2.61 4.02 -1.94
N GLY A 206 3.54 3.30 -2.55
CA GLY A 206 4.76 2.82 -1.93
C GLY A 206 5.66 3.95 -1.46
N ILE A 207 5.84 4.99 -2.29
CA ILE A 207 6.52 6.23 -1.89
C ILE A 207 5.82 6.85 -0.68
N LYS A 208 4.50 7.01 -0.73
CA LYS A 208 3.74 7.66 0.34
C LYS A 208 3.84 6.89 1.66
N LYS A 209 3.71 5.55 1.63
CA LYS A 209 3.84 4.69 2.82
C LYS A 209 5.24 4.80 3.42
N ALA A 210 6.28 4.68 2.60
CA ALA A 210 7.67 4.70 3.04
C ALA A 210 8.07 6.05 3.66
N GLU A 211 7.70 7.16 3.03
CA GLU A 211 7.94 8.51 3.55
C GLU A 211 7.20 8.77 4.87
N THR A 212 5.97 8.26 4.99
CA THR A 212 5.19 8.37 6.23
C THR A 212 5.84 7.57 7.35
N MET A 213 6.23 6.31 7.12
CA MET A 213 6.96 5.50 8.11
C MET A 213 8.25 6.19 8.54
N ARG A 214 9.03 6.72 7.58
CA ARG A 214 10.28 7.43 7.85
C ARG A 214 10.06 8.64 8.76
N SER A 215 9.04 9.44 8.48
CA SER A 215 8.70 10.62 9.26
C SER A 215 8.25 10.28 10.68
N VAL A 216 7.45 9.22 10.86
CA VAL A 216 7.01 8.76 12.20
C VAL A 216 8.19 8.24 13.02
N ILE A 217 9.08 7.44 12.42
CA ILE A 217 10.29 6.96 13.12
C ILE A 217 11.21 8.12 13.49
N GLN A 218 11.41 9.10 12.61
CA GLN A 218 12.22 10.29 12.89
C GLN A 218 11.61 11.20 13.96
N ALA A 219 10.29 11.11 14.20
CA ALA A 219 9.63 11.85 15.27
C ALA A 219 9.89 11.26 16.67
N CYS A 220 10.25 9.98 16.76
CA CYS A 220 10.66 9.33 18.00
C CYS A 220 12.12 9.68 18.33
N SER A 221 12.35 10.42 19.42
CA SER A 221 13.68 10.93 19.80
C SER A 221 14.72 9.85 20.13
N GLY A 222 14.28 8.67 20.58
CA GLY A 222 15.15 7.52 20.84
C GLY A 222 15.30 6.56 19.66
N CYS A 223 14.59 6.82 18.55
CA CYS A 223 14.61 5.98 17.36
C CYS A 223 15.59 6.50 16.30
N THR A 224 16.00 5.65 15.39
CA THR A 224 16.92 5.96 14.29
C THR A 224 16.52 5.21 13.04
N VAL A 225 16.40 5.91 11.92
CA VAL A 225 16.34 5.29 10.59
C VAL A 225 17.78 4.98 10.17
N LEU A 226 18.13 3.70 10.17
CA LEU A 226 19.47 3.20 9.82
C LEU A 226 19.69 3.19 8.30
N ASP A 227 18.66 2.80 7.55
CA ASP A 227 18.70 2.77 6.09
C ASP A 227 17.28 2.88 5.48
N TYR A 228 17.23 3.29 4.20
CA TYR A 228 16.03 3.53 3.42
C TYR A 228 16.16 2.86 2.06
N VAL A 229 15.86 1.57 2.01
CA VAL A 229 16.25 0.65 0.93
C VAL A 229 15.19 0.59 -0.16
N ASN A 230 15.52 1.08 -1.35
CA ASN A 230 14.68 0.94 -2.54
C ASN A 230 14.89 -0.43 -3.19
N THR A 231 13.88 -1.30 -3.09
CA THR A 231 13.84 -2.62 -3.71
C THR A 231 12.48 -2.81 -4.41
N PRO A 232 12.44 -2.90 -5.75
CA PRO A 232 11.19 -3.19 -6.47
C PRO A 232 10.55 -4.50 -5.99
N LEU A 233 9.23 -4.53 -5.81
CA LEU A 233 8.51 -5.71 -5.33
C LEU A 233 8.73 -6.94 -6.23
N ALA A 234 8.79 -6.73 -7.55
CA ALA A 234 9.04 -7.77 -8.54
C ALA A 234 10.45 -8.40 -8.44
N GLU A 235 11.40 -7.72 -7.80
CA GLU A 235 12.80 -8.14 -7.66
C GLU A 235 13.13 -8.63 -6.24
N THR A 236 12.14 -8.67 -5.35
CA THR A 236 12.36 -9.07 -3.94
C THR A 236 13.01 -10.44 -3.81
N SER A 237 12.59 -11.41 -4.63
CA SER A 237 13.15 -12.77 -4.64
C SER A 237 14.65 -12.86 -4.94
N THR A 238 15.17 -11.93 -5.76
CA THR A 238 16.58 -11.92 -6.15
C THR A 238 17.41 -10.94 -5.32
N ARG A 239 16.82 -9.85 -4.83
CA ARG A 239 17.54 -8.77 -4.12
C ARG A 239 17.55 -8.94 -2.62
N MET A 240 16.40 -9.27 -2.01
CA MET A 240 16.27 -9.28 -0.56
C MET A 240 17.27 -10.20 0.18
N PRO A 241 17.67 -11.37 -0.34
CA PRO A 241 18.68 -12.19 0.34
C PRO A 241 20.03 -11.48 0.49
N GLY A 242 20.49 -10.82 -0.57
CA GLY A 242 21.74 -10.05 -0.57
C GLY A 242 21.65 -8.79 0.28
N GLU A 243 20.55 -8.04 0.14
CA GLU A 243 20.28 -6.83 0.94
C GLU A 243 20.24 -7.16 2.43
N THR A 244 19.53 -8.22 2.83
CA THR A 244 19.44 -8.67 4.23
C THR A 244 20.81 -9.01 4.80
N SER A 245 21.63 -9.74 4.04
CA SER A 245 22.99 -10.10 4.47
C SER A 245 23.88 -8.86 4.65
N SER A 246 23.80 -7.90 3.72
CA SER A 246 24.53 -6.63 3.79
C SER A 246 24.10 -5.79 4.99
N LEU A 247 22.80 -5.68 5.25
CA LEU A 247 22.24 -4.93 6.38
C LEU A 247 22.66 -5.54 7.73
N LEU A 248 22.64 -6.88 7.85
CA LEU A 248 23.16 -7.57 9.04
C LEU A 248 24.64 -7.26 9.26
N GLN A 249 25.46 -7.30 8.21
CA GLN A 249 26.89 -6.99 8.32
C GLN A 249 27.15 -5.53 8.74
N ARG A 250 26.37 -4.58 8.19
CA ARG A 250 26.54 -3.15 8.41
C ARG A 250 26.05 -2.69 9.79
N PHE A 251 24.92 -3.21 10.23
CA PHE A 251 24.21 -2.69 11.40
C PHE A 251 24.20 -3.65 12.59
N GLY A 252 24.30 -4.96 12.38
CA GLY A 252 24.27 -5.97 13.44
C GLY A 252 23.12 -5.70 14.42
N ASN A 253 23.42 -5.72 15.71
CA ASN A 253 22.45 -5.49 16.78
C ASN A 253 21.77 -4.11 16.77
N LYS A 254 22.29 -3.14 16.00
CA LYS A 254 21.60 -1.84 15.85
C LYS A 254 20.32 -2.00 15.03
N TRP A 255 20.27 -2.95 14.09
CA TRP A 255 19.07 -3.20 13.30
C TRP A 255 18.04 -3.98 14.12
N THR A 256 17.12 -3.26 14.76
CA THR A 256 16.09 -3.86 15.62
C THR A 256 14.82 -4.18 14.85
N ILE A 257 14.43 -3.33 13.89
CA ILE A 257 13.18 -3.47 13.13
C ILE A 257 13.43 -3.30 11.63
N GLY A 258 12.86 -4.19 10.82
CA GLY A 258 12.61 -3.95 9.39
C GLY A 258 11.16 -3.55 9.16
N LEU A 259 10.95 -2.38 8.58
CA LEU A 259 9.65 -1.88 8.13
C LEU A 259 9.54 -2.05 6.62
N GLY A 260 8.44 -2.60 6.13
CA GLY A 260 8.21 -2.80 4.69
C GLY A 260 6.87 -2.23 4.26
N ILE A 261 6.80 -1.63 3.06
CA ILE A 261 5.51 -1.19 2.48
C ILE A 261 4.60 -2.35 2.04
N ASN A 262 5.12 -3.59 2.05
CA ASN A 262 4.42 -4.81 1.64
C ASN A 262 5.02 -6.02 2.38
N ASP A 263 4.24 -7.08 2.57
CA ASP A 263 4.69 -8.33 3.19
C ASP A 263 5.78 -9.05 2.38
N LEU A 264 5.78 -8.89 1.06
CA LEU A 264 6.61 -9.64 0.12
C LEU A 264 8.12 -9.49 0.38
N TYR A 265 8.57 -8.36 0.94
CA TYR A 265 9.98 -8.21 1.34
C TYR A 265 10.39 -9.30 2.34
N PHE A 266 9.51 -9.63 3.27
CA PHE A 266 9.80 -10.53 4.38
C PHE A 266 9.67 -12.00 4.01
N ASP A 267 8.99 -12.32 2.90
CA ASP A 267 9.02 -13.66 2.29
C ASP A 267 10.45 -14.07 1.92
N PHE A 268 11.28 -13.10 1.51
CA PHE A 268 12.65 -13.35 1.05
C PHE A 268 13.74 -12.87 2.01
N ALA A 269 13.44 -11.95 2.94
CA ALA A 269 14.36 -11.57 4.01
C ALA A 269 14.47 -12.64 5.11
N SER A 270 13.34 -13.25 5.51
CA SER A 270 13.31 -14.20 6.62
C SER A 270 14.20 -15.44 6.40
N PRO A 271 14.22 -16.09 5.21
CA PRO A 271 15.14 -17.19 4.94
C PRO A 271 16.62 -16.80 5.00
N ALA A 272 16.96 -15.56 4.64
CA ALA A 272 18.33 -15.06 4.72
C ALA A 272 18.76 -14.85 6.20
N LEU A 273 17.87 -14.31 7.04
CA LEU A 273 18.09 -14.24 8.49
C LEU A 273 18.30 -15.64 9.11
N GLN A 274 17.47 -16.60 8.72
CA GLN A 274 17.57 -17.98 9.17
C GLN A 274 18.91 -18.61 8.78
N SER A 275 19.34 -18.42 7.54
CA SER A 275 20.61 -18.93 7.04
C SER A 275 21.82 -18.29 7.74
N ALA A 276 21.68 -17.04 8.18
CA ALA A 276 22.69 -16.33 8.96
C ALA A 276 22.68 -16.70 10.46
N GLY A 277 21.80 -17.61 10.89
CA GLY A 277 21.70 -18.05 12.29
C GLY A 277 21.04 -17.03 13.22
N VAL A 278 20.31 -16.04 12.68
CA VAL A 278 19.55 -15.08 13.48
C VAL A 278 18.36 -15.80 14.12
N PRO A 279 18.16 -15.70 15.45
CA PRO A 279 16.99 -16.29 16.12
C PRO A 279 15.68 -15.78 15.52
N THR A 280 14.65 -16.63 15.48
CA THR A 280 13.32 -16.24 14.93
C THR A 280 12.66 -15.09 15.69
N SER A 281 13.06 -14.87 16.95
CA SER A 281 12.65 -13.71 17.76
C SER A 281 13.36 -12.41 17.40
N GLY A 282 14.32 -12.44 16.46
CA GLY A 282 15.18 -11.31 16.12
C GLY A 282 16.23 -11.01 17.21
N PRO A 283 16.85 -9.82 17.17
CA PRO A 283 16.68 -8.78 16.14
C PRO A 283 17.35 -9.13 14.79
N PRO A 284 16.87 -8.57 13.66
CA PRO A 284 15.70 -7.68 13.57
C PRO A 284 14.38 -8.47 13.66
N GLN A 285 13.30 -7.77 14.04
CA GLN A 285 11.93 -8.22 13.83
C GLN A 285 11.29 -7.41 12.67
N PHE A 286 10.33 -8.00 11.98
CA PHE A 286 9.70 -7.39 10.81
C PHE A 286 8.26 -6.94 11.09
N ILE A 287 7.92 -5.76 10.59
CA ILE A 287 6.58 -5.19 10.62
C ILE A 287 6.25 -4.68 9.22
N SER A 288 5.10 -5.10 8.70
CA SER A 288 4.64 -4.73 7.37
C SER A 288 3.53 -3.69 7.42
N ALA A 289 3.65 -2.64 6.62
CA ALA A 289 2.57 -1.72 6.25
C ALA A 289 1.84 -2.26 5.00
N GLY A 290 1.53 -3.56 4.98
CA GLY A 290 1.17 -4.28 3.76
C GLY A 290 0.16 -5.39 3.96
N ASP A 291 -0.86 -5.37 3.11
CA ASP A 291 -1.86 -6.35 2.68
C ASP A 291 -2.36 -7.44 3.64
N GLY A 292 -1.50 -8.12 4.41
CA GLY A 292 -1.88 -9.25 5.26
C GLY A 292 -1.89 -10.57 4.49
N SER A 293 -0.81 -10.88 3.77
CA SER A 293 -0.71 -12.11 2.99
C SER A 293 -0.74 -13.37 3.88
N VAL A 294 -1.15 -14.51 3.31
CA VAL A 294 -1.15 -15.79 4.02
C VAL A 294 0.23 -16.13 4.60
N ALA A 295 1.29 -15.82 3.87
CA ALA A 295 2.67 -16.04 4.33
C ALA A 295 3.04 -15.12 5.50
N ALA A 296 2.61 -13.86 5.48
CA ALA A 296 2.80 -12.94 6.60
C ALA A 296 2.04 -13.38 7.85
N PHE A 297 0.77 -13.77 7.70
CA PHE A 297 -0.02 -14.33 8.80
C PHE A 297 0.66 -15.57 9.40
N GLN A 298 1.19 -16.47 8.57
CA GLN A 298 1.93 -17.64 9.05
C GLN A 298 3.18 -17.24 9.85
N ARG A 299 3.95 -16.24 9.40
CA ARG A 299 5.12 -15.73 10.13
C ARG A 299 4.73 -15.09 11.45
N VAL A 300 3.71 -14.23 11.48
CA VAL A 300 3.19 -13.60 12.70
C VAL A 300 2.70 -14.65 13.70
N ARG A 301 1.89 -15.62 13.24
CA ARG A 301 1.36 -16.72 14.06
C ARG A 301 2.48 -17.55 14.69
N SER A 302 3.46 -17.94 13.89
CA SER A 302 4.56 -18.81 14.33
C SER A 302 5.68 -18.06 15.07
N GLY A 303 5.68 -16.72 15.05
CA GLY A 303 6.77 -15.91 15.60
C GLY A 303 8.08 -16.07 14.82
N GLN A 304 7.99 -16.18 13.50
CA GLN A 304 9.14 -16.33 12.60
C GLN A 304 9.50 -14.98 11.97
N TYR A 305 10.30 -14.19 12.69
CA TYR A 305 10.86 -12.89 12.31
C TYR A 305 9.82 -11.76 12.17
N GLN A 306 8.67 -11.99 11.55
CA GLN A 306 7.60 -10.99 11.43
C GLN A 306 6.67 -11.04 12.65
N ILE A 307 6.43 -9.89 13.26
CA ILE A 307 5.63 -9.75 14.49
C ILE A 307 4.30 -9.04 14.26
N ALA A 308 4.18 -8.30 13.16
CA ALA A 308 2.92 -7.69 12.77
C ALA A 308 2.81 -7.45 11.26
N THR A 309 1.58 -7.35 10.79
CA THR A 309 1.24 -6.86 9.46
C THR A 309 -0.01 -5.98 9.56
N VAL A 310 0.03 -4.81 8.92
CA VAL A 310 -1.15 -3.97 8.78
C VAL A 310 -1.96 -4.51 7.61
N ALA A 311 -2.91 -5.38 7.93
CA ALA A 311 -3.66 -6.18 6.97
C ALA A 311 -4.79 -5.37 6.34
N GLU A 312 -5.06 -5.64 5.06
CA GLU A 312 -6.23 -5.15 4.35
C GLU A 312 -7.25 -6.28 4.19
N PRO A 313 -8.56 -5.99 4.21
CA PRO A 313 -9.57 -7.03 4.10
C PRO A 313 -9.69 -7.45 2.62
N LEU A 314 -8.69 -8.19 2.11
CA LEU A 314 -8.49 -8.42 0.68
C LEU A 314 -9.72 -9.04 0.00
N ASN A 315 -10.41 -9.95 0.70
CA ASN A 315 -11.64 -10.55 0.20
C ASN A 315 -12.76 -9.50 0.12
N GLU A 316 -12.97 -8.70 1.17
CA GLU A 316 -13.94 -7.60 1.20
C GLU A 316 -13.67 -6.57 0.11
N ALA A 317 -12.41 -6.19 -0.11
CA ALA A 317 -12.01 -5.31 -1.18
C ALA A 317 -12.41 -5.87 -2.56
N GLY A 318 -12.29 -7.18 -2.77
CA GLY A 318 -12.76 -7.83 -3.99
C GLY A 318 -14.29 -7.76 -4.17
N TRP A 319 -15.05 -7.87 -3.08
CA TRP A 319 -16.50 -7.67 -3.11
C TRP A 319 -16.89 -6.22 -3.34
N GLN A 320 -16.20 -5.28 -2.70
CA GLN A 320 -16.35 -3.86 -2.93
C GLN A 320 -16.08 -3.52 -4.41
N LEU A 321 -15.00 -4.03 -5.01
CA LEU A 321 -14.69 -3.78 -6.43
C LEU A 321 -15.82 -4.24 -7.37
N ILE A 322 -16.46 -5.37 -7.09
CA ILE A 322 -17.62 -5.83 -7.86
C ILE A 322 -18.83 -4.91 -7.64
N ASP A 323 -19.07 -4.45 -6.40
CA ASP A 323 -20.14 -3.47 -6.11
C ASP A 323 -19.91 -2.13 -6.83
N GLU A 324 -18.69 -1.59 -6.77
CA GLU A 324 -18.32 -0.35 -7.43
C GLU A 324 -18.44 -0.44 -8.95
N LEU A 325 -18.10 -1.60 -9.51
CA LEU A 325 -18.29 -1.84 -10.94
C LEU A 325 -19.76 -1.99 -11.31
N ASN A 326 -20.57 -2.63 -10.45
CA ASN A 326 -22.02 -2.73 -10.61
C ASN A 326 -22.68 -1.35 -10.59
N ARG A 327 -22.27 -0.47 -9.68
CA ARG A 327 -22.68 0.95 -9.63
C ARG A 327 -22.31 1.68 -10.92
N ALA A 328 -21.06 1.58 -11.36
CA ALA A 328 -20.61 2.23 -12.59
C ALA A 328 -21.36 1.76 -13.85
N ILE A 329 -21.69 0.48 -13.93
CA ILE A 329 -22.46 -0.09 -15.05
C ILE A 329 -23.92 0.38 -14.97
N ALA A 330 -24.49 0.50 -13.77
CA ALA A 330 -25.84 1.03 -13.53
C ALA A 330 -25.95 2.57 -13.68
N GLY A 331 -24.82 3.28 -13.78
CA GLY A 331 -24.78 4.73 -13.83
C GLY A 331 -24.91 5.42 -12.47
N GLU A 332 -24.69 4.69 -11.37
CA GLU A 332 -24.66 5.23 -10.02
C GLU A 332 -23.26 5.71 -9.62
N ALA A 333 -23.20 6.61 -8.63
CA ALA A 333 -21.95 7.08 -8.06
C ALA A 333 -21.27 5.98 -7.23
N PRO A 334 -19.93 6.04 -7.06
CA PRO A 334 -19.21 5.12 -6.17
C PRO A 334 -19.73 5.16 -4.73
N SER A 335 -19.58 4.07 -3.98
CA SER A 335 -20.05 4.01 -2.59
C SER A 335 -19.31 4.98 -1.66
N GLY A 336 -18.06 5.31 -2.01
CA GLY A 336 -17.16 6.12 -1.18
C GLY A 336 -16.61 5.36 0.04
N TYR A 337 -16.85 4.05 0.14
CA TYR A 337 -16.39 3.24 1.25
C TYR A 337 -14.87 3.09 1.27
N VAL A 338 -14.29 3.25 2.46
CA VAL A 338 -12.87 3.05 2.73
C VAL A 338 -12.79 2.18 3.98
N ALA A 339 -12.26 0.97 3.84
CA ALA A 339 -12.11 0.06 4.96
C ALA A 339 -11.20 0.66 6.05
N PRO A 340 -11.51 0.43 7.33
CA PRO A 340 -10.67 0.88 8.43
C PRO A 340 -9.31 0.17 8.43
N VAL A 341 -8.28 0.86 8.92
CA VAL A 341 -6.95 0.27 9.10
C VAL A 341 -6.98 -0.74 10.24
N HIS A 342 -6.44 -1.93 10.01
CA HIS A 342 -6.32 -2.98 11.03
C HIS A 342 -4.89 -3.54 11.06
N ILE A 343 -4.35 -3.73 12.27
CA ILE A 343 -3.05 -4.37 12.46
C ILE A 343 -3.24 -5.75 13.08
N VAL A 344 -2.66 -6.75 12.43
CA VAL A 344 -2.65 -8.13 12.89
C VAL A 344 -1.32 -8.39 13.58
N THR A 345 -1.41 -8.80 14.84
CA THR A 345 -0.31 -9.18 15.71
C THR A 345 -0.59 -10.56 16.29
N LYS A 346 0.37 -11.14 16.99
CA LYS A 346 0.16 -12.43 17.67
C LYS A 346 -1.00 -12.41 18.68
N ASP A 347 -1.32 -11.24 19.23
CA ASP A 347 -2.31 -11.09 20.30
C ASP A 347 -3.75 -11.06 19.78
N ASN A 348 -3.97 -10.72 18.50
CA ASN A 348 -5.30 -10.61 17.91
C ASN A 348 -5.54 -11.54 16.69
N ILE A 349 -4.53 -12.23 16.17
CA ILE A 349 -4.59 -13.11 14.98
C ILE A 349 -5.56 -14.31 15.07
N GLN A 350 -6.26 -14.52 16.19
CA GLN A 350 -7.32 -15.52 16.30
C GLN A 350 -8.68 -15.03 15.77
N PHE A 351 -8.87 -13.72 15.61
CA PHE A 351 -10.11 -13.11 15.11
C PHE A 351 -10.01 -12.80 13.62
N ASP A 352 -11.11 -12.33 13.01
CA ASP A 352 -11.14 -11.74 11.67
C ASP A 352 -10.48 -12.62 10.59
N GLY A 353 -10.92 -13.87 10.47
CA GLY A 353 -10.37 -14.83 9.50
C GLY A 353 -9.06 -15.51 9.91
N GLY A 354 -8.53 -15.15 11.09
CA GLY A 354 -7.33 -15.68 11.74
C GLY A 354 -7.04 -17.18 11.49
N PRO A 355 -7.96 -18.11 11.80
CA PRO A 355 -7.73 -19.56 11.63
C PRO A 355 -7.30 -19.98 10.22
N ASN A 356 -7.66 -19.20 9.20
CA ASN A 356 -7.32 -19.46 7.81
C ASN A 356 -6.10 -18.68 7.32
N ASN A 357 -5.43 -17.94 8.21
CA ASN A 357 -4.31 -17.03 7.89
C ASN A 357 -4.69 -15.99 6.83
N LEU A 358 -5.86 -15.38 6.98
CA LEU A 358 -6.27 -14.24 6.17
C LEU A 358 -7.04 -13.25 7.04
N TYR A 359 -6.95 -11.97 6.70
CA TYR A 359 -7.83 -10.96 7.28
C TYR A 359 -9.15 -10.96 6.51
N ASP A 360 -10.17 -11.59 7.10
CA ASP A 360 -11.56 -11.58 6.65
C ASP A 360 -12.40 -11.04 7.82
N PRO A 361 -12.79 -9.76 7.82
CA PRO A 361 -13.48 -9.20 8.98
C PRO A 361 -14.81 -9.93 9.21
N ASP A 362 -15.10 -10.26 10.47
CA ASP A 362 -16.33 -10.95 10.88
C ASP A 362 -17.54 -9.97 10.93
N ASN A 363 -17.61 -9.04 9.98
CA ASN A 363 -18.57 -7.94 9.93
C ASN A 363 -19.82 -8.23 9.08
N GLY A 364 -19.84 -9.37 8.36
CA GLY A 364 -20.96 -9.81 7.53
C GLY A 364 -21.09 -9.11 6.16
N TYR A 365 -20.02 -8.49 5.64
CA TYR A 365 -20.05 -7.72 4.39
C TYR A 365 -20.64 -8.50 3.20
N ARG A 366 -20.39 -9.82 3.10
CA ARG A 366 -20.91 -10.66 2.02
C ARG A 366 -22.43 -10.63 1.94
N ASP A 367 -23.10 -10.78 3.09
CA ASP A 367 -24.55 -10.76 3.17
C ASP A 367 -25.11 -9.37 2.86
N GLN A 368 -24.39 -8.31 3.23
CA GLN A 368 -24.77 -6.93 2.95
C GLN A 368 -24.72 -6.63 1.45
N TYR A 369 -23.64 -7.02 0.77
CA TYR A 369 -23.54 -6.87 -0.69
C TYR A 369 -24.57 -7.72 -1.42
N LYS A 370 -24.77 -8.99 -1.03
CA LYS A 370 -25.83 -9.84 -1.60
C LYS A 370 -27.21 -9.21 -1.46
N LYS A 371 -27.51 -8.64 -0.29
CA LYS A 371 -28.77 -7.91 -0.03
C LYS A 371 -28.92 -6.68 -0.92
N ILE A 372 -27.86 -5.88 -1.11
CA ILE A 372 -27.85 -4.74 -2.04
C ILE A 372 -28.23 -5.24 -3.44
N TRP A 373 -27.47 -6.21 -3.94
CA TRP A 373 -27.63 -6.77 -5.29
C TRP A 373 -28.95 -7.51 -5.50
N GLY A 374 -29.60 -7.95 -4.42
CA GLY A 374 -30.84 -8.74 -4.47
C GLY A 374 -30.59 -10.19 -4.91
N VAL A 375 -29.45 -10.76 -4.52
CA VAL A 375 -29.06 -12.15 -4.80
C VAL A 375 -28.94 -12.94 -3.50
N SER A 376 -28.95 -14.28 -3.60
CA SER A 376 -28.90 -15.21 -2.46
C SER A 376 -27.50 -15.73 -2.17
#